data_AF-A0A453CC43-F1
#
_entry.id   AF-A0A453CC43-F1
#
_cell.length_a   1.000
_cell.length_b   1.000
_cell.length_c   1.000
_cell.angle_alpha   90.00
_cell.angle_beta   90.00
_cell.angle_gamma   90.00
#
_symmetry.space_group_name_H-M   'P 1'
#
loop_
_entity.id
_entity.type
_entity.pdbx_description
1 polymer ?
#
loop_
_entity_poly.entity_id
_entity_poly.type
_entity_poly.pdbx_seq_one_letter_code
_entity_poly.pdbx_strand_id
1 'polypeptide(L)'
;QELLVIDDLLSALVGIEGRYISIKRVRGKEGYVVFQIDSSMDLALQELTRRIFPLCEDFVLASQFVESRSHFKTGLVNHALAAALRAFLLDYQAMVAQLEHQFRLGRLSVQGLWFFCQRMMSSLNALAVLIEKAMSNNTSGSATLNLLHSQ
;
A
#
# COMPACT_ATOMS: atom_id res chain seq x y z
N GLN A 1 -22.38 8.92 -7.07
CA GLN A 1 -21.73 8.16 -5.99
C GLN A 1 -20.39 7.60 -6.45
N GLU A 2 -20.35 6.91 -7.59
CA GLU A 2 -19.11 6.35 -8.16
C GLU A 2 -17.92 7.33 -8.16
N LEU A 3 -18.09 8.56 -8.66
CA LEU A 3 -17.01 9.57 -8.69
C LEU A 3 -16.43 9.89 -7.30
N LEU A 4 -17.28 9.92 -6.25
CA LEU A 4 -16.81 10.14 -4.88
C LEU A 4 -16.04 8.92 -4.36
N VAL A 5 -16.45 7.71 -4.76
CA VAL A 5 -15.75 6.48 -4.39
C VAL A 5 -14.39 6.38 -5.09
N ILE A 6 -14.29 6.82 -6.35
CA ILE A 6 -13.01 6.89 -7.06
C ILE A 6 -12.06 7.88 -6.37
N ASP A 7 -12.56 9.06 -6.00
CA ASP A 7 -11.77 10.08 -5.29
C ASP A 7 -11.26 9.57 -3.92
N ASP A 8 -12.14 8.91 -3.16
CA ASP A 8 -11.78 8.27 -1.89
C ASP A 8 -10.77 7.12 -2.09
N LEU A 9 -10.93 6.32 -3.15
CA LEU A 9 -10.00 5.23 -3.46
C LEU A 9 -8.61 5.75 -3.85
N LEU A 10 -8.55 6.82 -4.65
CA LEU A 10 -7.28 7.48 -5.00
C LEU A 10 -6.60 8.04 -3.75
N SER A 11 -7.37 8.63 -2.83
CA SER A 11 -6.87 9.07 -1.52
C SER A 11 -6.37 7.90 -0.67
N ALA A 12 -7.13 6.80 -0.62
CA ALA A 12 -6.78 5.60 0.14
C ALA A 12 -5.50 4.91 -0.39
N LEU A 13 -5.27 4.94 -1.71
CA LEU A 13 -4.05 4.41 -2.35
C LEU A 13 -2.78 5.12 -1.89
N VAL A 14 -2.87 6.34 -1.37
CA VAL A 14 -1.76 7.08 -0.76
C VAL A 14 -1.88 7.20 0.77
N GLY A 15 -2.75 6.39 1.38
CA GLY A 15 -2.90 6.30 2.84
C GLY A 15 -3.68 7.45 3.48
N ILE A 16 -4.52 8.15 2.71
CA ILE A 16 -5.36 9.25 3.18
C ILE A 16 -6.81 8.78 3.33
N GLU A 17 -7.46 9.19 4.42
CA GLU A 17 -8.88 8.91 4.65
C GLU A 17 -9.79 9.76 3.74
N GLY A 18 -10.91 9.17 3.32
CA GLY A 18 -11.92 9.82 2.49
C GLY A 18 -13.28 9.92 3.18
N ARG A 19 -14.32 10.19 2.39
CA ARG A 19 -15.70 10.35 2.88
C ARG A 19 -16.36 9.03 3.25
N TYR A 20 -16.18 8.00 2.43
CA TYR A 20 -16.74 6.66 2.58
C TYR A 20 -15.69 5.63 3.02
N ILE A 21 -14.39 5.96 2.93
CA ILE A 21 -13.29 5.06 3.28
C ILE A 21 -12.53 5.64 4.47
N SER A 22 -12.43 4.88 5.56
CA SER A 22 -11.68 5.27 6.77
C SER A 22 -10.57 4.27 7.09
N ILE A 23 -9.54 4.71 7.79
CA ILE A 23 -8.32 3.94 8.07
C ILE A 23 -8.18 3.76 9.58
N LYS A 24 -8.42 2.54 10.07
CA LYS A 24 -8.24 2.22 11.48
C LYS A 24 -6.89 1.59 11.74
N ARG A 25 -6.09 2.22 12.61
CA ARG A 25 -4.85 1.64 13.12
C ARG A 25 -5.16 0.58 14.17
N VAL A 26 -4.61 -0.62 14.01
CA VAL A 26 -4.82 -1.71 14.96
C VAL A 26 -3.88 -1.52 16.16
N ARG A 27 -4.45 -1.37 17.35
CA ARG A 27 -3.68 -1.24 18.59
C ARG A 27 -2.87 -2.53 18.84
N GLY A 28 -1.57 -2.38 19.10
CA GLY A 28 -0.70 -3.49 19.51
C GLY A 28 0.09 -4.18 18.38
N LYS A 29 -0.16 -3.84 17.11
CA LYS A 29 0.70 -4.20 15.98
C LYS A 29 1.15 -2.93 15.28
N GLU A 30 2.39 -2.51 15.52
CA GLU A 30 2.95 -1.35 14.83
C GLU A 30 2.88 -1.59 13.31
N GLY A 31 2.16 -0.69 12.66
CA GLY A 31 2.04 -0.60 11.22
C GLY A 31 0.93 -1.40 10.54
N TYR A 32 0.09 -2.09 11.31
CA TYR A 32 -1.09 -2.74 10.74
C TYR A 32 -2.29 -1.77 10.71
N VAL A 33 -2.80 -1.49 9.52
CA VAL A 33 -4.01 -0.68 9.29
C VAL A 33 -5.11 -1.52 8.67
N VAL A 34 -6.36 -1.17 8.96
CA VAL A 34 -7.54 -1.81 8.39
C VAL A 34 -8.39 -0.72 7.75
N PHE A 35 -8.67 -0.89 6.46
CA PHE A 35 -9.57 -0.01 5.73
C PHE A 35 -11.02 -0.42 5.97
N GLN A 36 -11.89 0.57 6.20
CA GLN A 36 -13.31 0.35 6.43
C GLN A 36 -14.15 1.15 5.45
N ILE A 37 -15.25 0.55 5.01
CA ILE A 37 -16.22 1.16 4.09
C ILE A 37 -17.46 1.56 4.86
N ASP A 38 -17.96 2.76 4.61
CA ASP A 38 -19.23 3.24 5.12
C ASP A 38 -20.40 2.43 4.56
N SER A 39 -21.34 2.05 5.44
CA SER A 39 -22.50 1.21 5.10
C SER A 39 -23.47 1.85 4.10
N SER A 40 -23.42 3.16 3.90
CA SER A 40 -24.22 3.89 2.90
C SER A 40 -23.67 3.76 1.47
N MET A 41 -22.48 3.16 1.29
CA MET A 41 -21.94 2.88 -0.03
C MET A 41 -22.78 1.83 -0.76
N ASP A 42 -23.05 2.01 -2.06
CA ASP A 42 -23.69 1.00 -2.90
C ASP A 42 -22.94 -0.35 -2.88
N LEU A 43 -23.66 -1.47 -2.81
CA LEU A 43 -23.08 -2.81 -2.61
C LEU A 43 -22.08 -3.20 -3.72
N ALA A 44 -22.33 -2.84 -4.98
CA ALA A 44 -21.41 -3.16 -6.06
C ALA A 44 -20.11 -2.35 -5.94
N LEU A 45 -20.22 -1.07 -5.55
CA LEU A 45 -19.06 -0.22 -5.26
C LEU A 45 -18.29 -0.70 -4.03
N GLN A 46 -18.97 -1.20 -3.00
CA GLN A 46 -18.31 -1.78 -1.83
C GLN A 46 -17.42 -2.95 -2.24
N GLU A 47 -17.92 -3.88 -3.05
CA GLU A 47 -17.15 -5.05 -3.45
C GLU A 47 -15.94 -4.72 -4.33
N LEU A 48 -16.07 -3.75 -5.23
CA LEU A 48 -14.93 -3.26 -6.01
C LEU A 48 -13.89 -2.56 -5.12
N THR A 49 -14.35 -1.75 -4.16
CA THR A 49 -13.49 -1.03 -3.21
C THR A 49 -12.71 -2.00 -2.31
N ARG A 50 -13.38 -3.04 -1.77
CA ARG A 50 -12.73 -4.08 -0.95
C ARG A 50 -11.59 -4.79 -1.67
N ARG A 51 -11.69 -4.97 -2.98
CA ARG A 51 -10.62 -5.62 -3.77
C ARG A 51 -9.34 -4.79 -3.83
N ILE A 52 -9.44 -3.46 -3.73
CA ILE A 52 -8.29 -2.54 -3.82
C ILE A 52 -7.58 -2.41 -2.46
N PHE A 53 -8.27 -2.63 -1.34
CA PHE A 53 -7.72 -2.44 0.01
C PHE A 53 -6.40 -3.16 0.30
N PRO A 54 -6.17 -4.41 -0.13
CA PRO A 54 -4.86 -5.04 0.08
C PRO A 54 -3.70 -4.21 -0.47
N LEU A 55 -3.88 -3.53 -1.60
CA LEU A 55 -2.86 -2.64 -2.16
C LEU A 55 -2.60 -1.44 -1.26
N CYS A 56 -3.66 -0.85 -0.70
CA CYS A 56 -3.56 0.29 0.22
C CYS A 56 -2.87 -0.11 1.53
N GLU A 57 -3.20 -1.29 2.07
CA GLU A 57 -2.58 -1.85 3.27
C GLU A 57 -1.08 -2.10 3.05
N ASP A 58 -0.73 -2.74 1.93
CA ASP A 58 0.67 -3.01 1.57
C ASP A 58 1.46 -1.70 1.37
N PHE A 59 0.84 -0.66 0.78
CA PHE A 59 1.45 0.67 0.64
C PHE A 59 1.73 1.33 2.00
N VAL A 60 0.77 1.30 2.93
CA VAL A 60 0.94 1.90 4.26
C VAL A 60 2.04 1.20 5.04
N LEU A 61 2.06 -0.15 5.00
CA LEU A 61 3.11 -0.94 5.63
C LEU A 61 4.49 -0.60 5.05
N ALA A 62 4.60 -0.52 3.72
CA ALA A 62 5.86 -0.21 3.05
C ALA A 62 6.36 1.19 3.38
N SER A 63 5.46 2.18 3.38
CA SER A 63 5.77 3.57 3.72
C SER A 63 6.30 3.69 5.14
N GLN A 64 5.67 3.02 6.10
CA GLN A 64 6.12 3.03 7.51
C GLN A 64 7.45 2.32 7.72
N PHE A 65 7.71 1.21 7.00
CA PHE A 65 9.02 0.55 7.04
C PHE A 65 10.13 1.49 6.56
N VAL A 66 9.87 2.20 5.46
CA VAL A 66 10.78 3.18 4.88
C VAL A 66 11.08 4.34 5.84
N GLU A 67 10.06 4.84 6.55
CA GLU A 67 10.17 5.92 7.54
C GLU A 67 10.93 5.46 8.79
N SER A 68 10.55 4.32 9.37
CA SER A 68 11.12 3.80 10.63
C SER A 68 12.59 3.39 10.54
N ARG A 69 13.05 2.93 9.36
CA ARG A 69 14.44 2.47 9.12
C ARG A 69 15.37 3.57 8.58
N SER A 70 14.94 4.83 8.64
CA SER A 70 15.82 6.00 8.47
C SER A 70 16.78 6.21 9.66
N HIS A 71 16.52 5.57 10.80
CA HIS A 71 17.40 5.59 11.97
C HIS A 71 18.59 4.62 11.82
N PHE A 72 19.80 5.10 12.11
CA PHE A 72 21.12 4.46 11.92
C PHE A 72 21.35 3.04 12.52
N LYS A 73 20.38 2.45 13.24
CA LYS A 73 20.59 1.24 14.06
C LYS A 73 20.18 -0.08 13.39
N THR A 74 19.80 -0.09 12.11
CA THR A 74 19.01 -1.20 11.56
C THR A 74 19.77 -2.14 10.62
N GLY A 75 21.08 -1.96 10.44
CA GLY A 75 21.92 -2.84 9.63
C GLY A 75 21.83 -2.58 8.13
N LEU A 76 22.92 -2.84 7.40
CA LEU A 76 23.09 -2.46 5.99
C LEU A 76 22.03 -3.06 5.06
N VAL A 77 21.59 -4.29 5.30
CA VAL A 77 20.57 -4.97 4.47
C VAL A 77 19.21 -4.28 4.58
N ASN A 78 18.80 -3.88 5.79
CA ASN A 78 17.54 -3.17 5.98
C ASN A 78 17.59 -1.76 5.38
N HIS A 79 18.76 -1.10 5.39
CA HIS A 79 18.93 0.18 4.69
C HIS A 79 18.86 0.03 3.17
N ALA A 80 19.47 -1.01 2.60
CA ALA A 80 19.38 -1.31 1.18
C ALA A 80 17.93 -1.64 0.77
N LEU A 81 17.22 -2.45 1.57
CA LEU A 81 15.80 -2.75 1.35
C LEU A 81 14.94 -1.48 1.43
N ALA A 82 15.15 -0.63 2.44
CA ALA A 82 14.42 0.63 2.55
C ALA A 82 14.70 1.58 1.37
N ALA A 83 15.92 1.61 0.85
CA ALA A 83 16.26 2.41 -0.33
C ALA A 83 15.58 1.87 -1.60
N ALA A 84 15.58 0.55 -1.81
CA ALA A 84 14.87 -0.08 -2.92
C ALA A 84 13.35 0.15 -2.83
N LEU A 85 12.77 0.03 -1.63
CA LEU A 85 11.36 0.31 -1.39
C LEU A 85 11.01 1.77 -1.67
N ARG A 86 11.86 2.74 -1.28
CA ARG A 86 11.64 4.16 -1.65
C ARG A 86 11.54 4.35 -3.16
N ALA A 87 12.46 3.75 -3.92
CA ALA A 87 12.44 3.86 -5.38
C ALA A 87 11.14 3.28 -5.95
N PHE A 88 10.74 2.09 -5.47
CA PHE A 88 9.47 1.47 -5.88
C PHE A 88 8.25 2.33 -5.53
N LEU A 89 8.21 2.90 -4.32
CA LEU A 89 7.09 3.73 -3.87
C LEU A 89 6.99 5.04 -4.67
N LEU A 90 8.08 5.58 -5.20
CA LEU A 90 8.04 6.72 -6.12
C LEU A 90 7.34 6.37 -7.44
N ASP A 91 7.67 5.21 -8.03
CA ASP A 91 7.01 4.73 -9.25
C ASP A 91 5.51 4.45 -9.01
N TYR A 92 5.18 3.89 -7.85
CA TYR A 92 3.81 3.70 -7.39
C TYR A 92 3.05 5.03 -7.28
N GLN A 93 3.63 6.03 -6.62
CA GLN A 93 3.01 7.35 -6.46
C GLN A 93 2.83 8.06 -7.81
N ALA A 94 3.77 7.90 -8.73
CA ALA A 94 3.65 8.42 -10.09
C ALA A 94 2.46 7.78 -10.84
N MET A 95 2.25 6.47 -10.67
CA MET A 95 1.06 5.78 -11.21
C MET A 95 -0.24 6.34 -10.61
N VAL A 96 -0.31 6.54 -9.29
CA VAL A 96 -1.50 7.12 -8.64
C VAL A 96 -1.77 8.53 -9.18
N ALA A 97 -0.74 9.37 -9.30
CA ALA A 97 -0.87 10.71 -9.87
C ALA A 97 -1.38 10.71 -11.32
N GLN A 98 -0.97 9.72 -12.13
CA GLN A 98 -1.50 9.54 -13.49
C GLN A 98 -2.99 9.15 -13.47
N LEU A 99 -3.41 8.29 -12.54
CA LEU A 99 -4.81 7.90 -12.38
C LEU A 99 -5.66 9.09 -11.93
N GLU A 100 -5.20 9.89 -10.96
CA GLU A 100 -5.85 11.14 -10.58
C GLU A 100 -6.01 12.10 -11.75
N HIS A 101 -4.99 12.21 -12.61
CA HIS A 101 -5.08 13.03 -13.81
C HIS A 101 -6.16 12.51 -14.76
N GLN A 102 -6.24 11.19 -15.01
CA GLN A 102 -7.31 10.61 -15.82
C GLN A 102 -8.70 10.82 -15.20
N PHE A 103 -8.80 10.75 -13.87
CA PHE A 103 -10.03 11.05 -13.14
C PHE A 103 -10.47 12.51 -13.35
N ARG A 104 -9.55 13.47 -13.22
CA ARG A 104 -9.83 14.90 -13.49
C ARG A 104 -10.26 15.16 -14.93
N LEU A 105 -9.82 14.35 -15.89
CA LEU A 105 -10.27 14.41 -17.28
C LEU A 105 -11.61 13.70 -17.54
N GLY A 106 -12.22 13.07 -16.53
CA GLY A 106 -13.45 12.29 -16.67
C GLY A 106 -13.27 10.96 -17.41
N ARG A 107 -12.05 10.41 -17.43
CA ARG A 107 -11.67 9.21 -18.21
C ARG A 107 -11.41 7.98 -17.36
N LEU A 108 -11.64 8.06 -16.05
CA LEU A 108 -11.42 6.95 -15.11
C LEU A 108 -12.75 6.45 -14.55
N SER A 109 -12.98 5.14 -14.68
CA SER A 109 -14.05 4.42 -13.98
C SER A 109 -13.48 3.59 -12.83
N VAL A 110 -14.32 3.10 -11.93
CA VAL A 110 -13.88 2.21 -10.82
C VAL A 110 -13.25 0.92 -11.37
N GLN A 111 -13.80 0.37 -12.46
CA GLN A 111 -13.25 -0.85 -13.08
C GLN A 111 -11.89 -0.56 -13.74
N GLY A 112 -11.75 0.62 -14.36
CA GLY A 112 -10.45 1.07 -14.89
C GLY A 112 -9.41 1.19 -13.79
N LEU A 113 -9.77 1.81 -12.67
CA LEU A 113 -8.91 1.92 -11.49
C LEU A 113 -8.46 0.55 -10.98
N TRP A 114 -9.40 -0.39 -10.80
CA TRP A 114 -9.10 -1.76 -10.40
C TRP A 114 -8.11 -2.45 -11.36
N PHE A 115 -8.33 -2.32 -12.67
CA PHE A 115 -7.47 -2.91 -13.69
C PHE A 115 -6.02 -2.40 -13.60
N PHE A 116 -5.82 -1.10 -13.40
CA PHE A 116 -4.47 -0.55 -13.21
C PHE A 116 -3.83 -1.01 -11.90
N CYS A 117 -4.61 -1.09 -10.81
CA CYS A 117 -4.13 -1.56 -9.51
C CYS A 117 -3.69 -3.03 -9.54
N GLN A 118 -4.36 -3.88 -10.31
CA GLN A 118 -4.13 -5.34 -10.33
C GLN A 118 -2.67 -5.72 -10.61
N ARG A 119 -1.98 -4.99 -11.50
CA ARG A 119 -0.56 -5.26 -11.81
C ARG A 119 0.37 -4.93 -10.65
N MET A 120 0.03 -3.91 -9.87
CA MET A 120 0.84 -3.41 -8.77
C MET A 120 0.64 -4.23 -7.50
N MET A 121 -0.55 -4.81 -7.32
CA MET A 121 -0.89 -5.64 -6.17
C MET A 121 0.09 -6.79 -5.96
N SER A 122 0.45 -7.53 -7.01
CA SER A 122 1.37 -8.66 -6.85
C SER A 122 2.78 -8.22 -6.45
N SER A 123 3.28 -7.14 -7.04
CA SER A 123 4.61 -6.60 -6.75
C SER A 123 4.70 -6.02 -5.34
N LEU A 124 3.74 -5.18 -4.95
CA LEU A 124 3.75 -4.54 -3.65
C LEU A 124 3.44 -5.54 -2.53
N ASN A 125 2.59 -6.54 -2.78
CA ASN A 125 2.34 -7.61 -1.82
C ASN A 125 3.58 -8.48 -1.56
N ALA A 126 4.33 -8.84 -2.61
CA ALA A 126 5.59 -9.56 -2.44
C ALA A 126 6.59 -8.77 -1.57
N LEU A 127 6.65 -7.45 -1.77
CA LEU A 127 7.46 -6.55 -0.95
C LEU A 127 6.93 -6.45 0.48
N ALA A 128 5.62 -6.36 0.68
CA ALA A 128 4.99 -6.33 2.00
C ALA A 128 5.33 -7.58 2.83
N VAL A 129 5.29 -8.77 2.23
CA VAL A 129 5.70 -10.03 2.89
C VAL A 129 7.18 -9.98 3.33
N LEU A 130 8.06 -9.39 2.53
CA LEU A 130 9.48 -9.21 2.90
C LEU A 130 9.63 -8.22 4.05
N ILE A 131 8.84 -7.15 4.05
CA ILE A 131 8.82 -6.14 5.11
C ILE A 131 8.35 -6.74 6.43
N GLU A 132 7.25 -7.50 6.43
CA GLU A 132 6.75 -8.18 7.63
C GLU A 132 7.81 -9.12 8.21
N LYS A 133 8.50 -9.89 7.36
CA LYS A 133 9.62 -10.75 7.78
C LYS A 133 10.79 -9.96 8.32
N ALA A 134 11.13 -8.81 7.74
CA ALA A 134 12.21 -7.96 8.23
C ALA A 134 11.86 -7.29 9.56
N MET A 135 10.58 -6.96 9.77
CA MET A 135 10.07 -6.37 11.02
C MET A 135 9.98 -7.39 12.16
N SER A 136 9.49 -8.60 11.89
CA SER A 136 9.34 -9.66 12.89
C SER A 136 10.67 -10.20 13.39
N ASN A 137 11.67 -10.27 12.52
CA ASN A 137 12.90 -10.97 12.84
C ASN A 137 13.92 -10.12 13.61
N ASN A 138 13.89 -8.78 13.53
CA ASN A 138 14.92 -7.92 14.16
C ASN A 138 16.38 -8.44 13.94
N THR A 139 16.60 -9.23 12.88
CA THR A 139 17.77 -10.09 12.77
C THR A 139 18.84 -9.41 11.93
N SER A 140 20.05 -9.48 12.48
CA SER A 140 21.30 -9.10 11.84
C SER A 140 21.47 -9.81 10.49
N GLY A 141 22.12 -9.13 9.54
CA GLY A 141 22.02 -9.29 8.08
C GLY A 141 22.22 -10.67 7.43
N SER A 142 22.66 -11.70 8.16
CA SER A 142 22.81 -13.06 7.62
C SER A 142 21.49 -13.82 7.47
N ALA A 143 20.48 -13.52 8.28
CA ALA A 143 19.17 -14.19 8.20
C ALA A 143 18.34 -13.74 6.98
N THR A 144 18.50 -12.48 6.56
CA THR A 144 17.77 -11.92 5.41
C THR A 144 18.29 -12.46 4.08
N LEU A 145 19.60 -12.74 3.97
CA LEU A 145 20.22 -13.35 2.78
C LEU A 145 19.77 -14.80 2.58
N ASN A 146 19.64 -15.58 3.66
CA ASN A 146 19.18 -16.96 3.57
C ASN A 146 17.71 -17.07 3.13
N LEU A 147 16.88 -16.07 3.46
CA LEU A 147 15.48 -16.01 3.04
C LEU A 147 15.29 -15.64 1.56
N LEU A 148 16.24 -14.92 0.96
CA LEU A 148 16.25 -14.64 -0.48
C LEU A 148 16.75 -15.82 -1.32
N HIS A 149 17.61 -16.68 -0.74
CA HIS A 149 18.15 -17.84 -1.44
C HIS A 149 17.23 -19.06 -1.42
N SER A 150 16.23 -19.11 -0.54
CA SER A 150 15.32 -20.25 -0.39
C SER A 150 14.03 -20.15 -1.23
N GLN A 151 13.98 -19.27 -2.23
CA GLN A 151 12.94 -19.29 -3.26
C GLN A 151 13.44 -19.97 -4.53
#